data_AF-A0A6A1VB68-F1
#
_entry.id   AF-A0A6A1VB68-F1
#
_cell.length_a   1.000
_cell.length_b   1.000
_cell.length_c   1.000
_cell.angle_alpha   90.00
_cell.angle_beta   90.00
_cell.angle_gamma   90.00
#
_symmetry.space_group_name_H-M   'P 1'
#
loop_
_entity.id
_entity.type
_entity.pdbx_description
1 polymer ?
#
loop_
_entity_poly.entity_id
_entity_poly.type
_entity_poly.pdbx_seq_one_letter_code
_entity_poly.pdbx_strand_id
1 'polypeptide(L)'
;MPVNLTPSAIATILSGDVNSKPLVQVLDIKLIGSAQERYRLLLSDAVSTQHAMLATQLNDRVKSGLVKKGSVVQLIDYICSLVQNRK
;
A
#
# COMPACT_ATOMS: atom_id res chain seq x y z
N MET A 1 1.69 0.57 22.55
CA MET A 1 1.78 -0.86 22.19
C MET A 1 2.52 -0.96 20.87
N PRO A 2 3.56 -1.81 20.73
CA PRO A 2 4.21 -2.02 19.44
C PRO A 2 3.24 -2.74 18.50
N VAL A 3 3.00 -2.16 17.32
CA VAL A 3 2.20 -2.81 16.28
C VAL A 3 3.14 -3.67 15.46
N ASN A 4 2.90 -4.98 15.46
CA ASN A 4 3.70 -5.90 14.66
C ASN A 4 3.20 -5.87 13.21
N LEU A 5 4.05 -5.38 12.31
CA LEU A 5 3.84 -5.51 10.87
C LEU A 5 4.01 -6.98 10.46
N THR A 6 3.35 -7.39 9.37
CA THR A 6 3.50 -8.75 8.84
C THR A 6 4.82 -8.82 8.06
N PRO A 7 5.86 -9.46 8.59
CA PRO A 7 7.17 -9.50 7.93
C PRO A 7 7.07 -10.26 6.60
N SER A 8 7.82 -9.79 5.60
CA SER A 8 7.89 -10.40 4.27
C SER A 8 6.57 -10.46 3.49
N ALA A 9 5.52 -9.78 3.96
CA ALA A 9 4.23 -9.72 3.28
C ALA A 9 4.36 -9.23 1.84
N ILE A 10 5.21 -8.24 1.58
CA ILE A 10 5.42 -7.71 0.24
C ILE A 10 6.01 -8.80 -0.66
N ALA A 11 7.01 -9.54 -0.19
CA ALA A 11 7.62 -10.61 -0.97
C ALA A 11 6.61 -11.72 -1.28
N THR A 12 5.78 -12.09 -0.31
CA THR A 12 4.68 -13.06 -0.46
C THR A 12 3.66 -12.60 -1.52
N ILE A 13 3.23 -11.35 -1.46
CA ILE A 13 2.32 -10.75 -2.45
C ILE A 13 2.94 -10.77 -3.85
N LEU A 14 4.20 -10.37 -3.97
CA LEU A 14 4.93 -10.37 -5.24
C LEU A 14 5.14 -11.79 -5.80
N SER A 15 5.22 -12.80 -4.92
CA SER A 15 5.30 -14.21 -5.33
C SER A 15 3.97 -14.80 -5.81
N GLY A 16 2.87 -14.04 -5.70
CA GLY A 16 1.54 -14.41 -6.20
C GLY A 16 0.55 -14.83 -5.11
N ASP A 17 0.96 -14.85 -3.84
CA ASP A 17 0.03 -15.10 -2.74
C ASP A 17 -0.67 -13.80 -2.30
N VAL A 18 -1.84 -13.58 -2.89
CA VAL A 18 -2.71 -12.43 -2.62
C VAL A 18 -3.85 -12.74 -1.65
N ASN A 19 -3.87 -13.91 -1.03
CA ASN A 19 -4.92 -14.30 -0.07
C ASN A 19 -4.63 -13.85 1.37
N SER A 20 -3.42 -13.34 1.60
CA SER A 20 -2.98 -12.86 2.90
C SER A 20 -3.63 -11.50 3.23
N LYS A 21 -3.84 -11.19 4.52
CA LYS A 21 -4.32 -9.87 4.97
C LYS A 21 -3.25 -9.15 5.80
N PRO A 22 -2.09 -8.80 5.20
CA PRO A 22 -0.95 -8.33 5.95
C PRO A 22 -1.15 -6.94 6.53
N LEU A 23 -0.54 -6.72 7.69
CA LEU A 23 -0.39 -5.41 8.32
C LEU A 23 0.89 -4.75 7.80
N VAL A 24 0.73 -3.61 7.14
CA VAL A 24 1.83 -2.83 6.55
C VAL A 24 1.76 -1.39 7.02
N GLN A 25 2.89 -0.71 7.04
CA GLN A 25 2.97 0.70 7.40
C GLN A 25 3.05 1.58 6.15
N VAL A 26 2.31 2.69 6.18
CA VAL A 26 2.40 3.75 5.18
C VAL A 26 3.58 4.66 5.53
N LEU A 27 4.66 4.58 4.77
CA LEU A 27 5.84 5.43 4.93
C LEU A 27 5.69 6.79 4.27
N ASP A 28 4.98 6.85 3.15
CA ASP A 28 4.76 8.09 2.42
C ASP A 28 3.50 8.03 1.55
N ILE A 29 2.91 9.20 1.26
CA ILE A 29 1.73 9.34 0.41
C ILE A 29 1.96 10.49 -0.56
N LYS A 30 1.90 10.21 -1.86
CA LYS A 30 2.09 11.20 -2.91
C LYS A 30 0.94 11.19 -3.90
N LEU A 31 0.39 12.37 -4.18
CA LEU A 31 -0.60 12.56 -5.24
C LEU A 31 0.12 12.59 -6.60
N ILE A 32 -0.32 11.77 -7.57
CA ILE A 32 0.34 11.61 -8.87
C ILE A 32 -0.51 12.09 -10.05
N GLY A 33 -1.83 12.18 -9.87
CA GLY A 33 -2.71 12.72 -10.90
C GLY A 33 -3.81 13.56 -10.28
N SER A 34 -3.94 14.81 -10.73
CA SER A 34 -4.98 15.74 -10.26
C SER A 34 -6.37 15.38 -10.80
N ALA A 35 -6.46 14.90 -12.05
CA ALA A 35 -7.74 14.65 -12.72
C ALA A 35 -8.55 13.46 -12.16
N GLN A 36 -7.88 12.44 -11.59
CA GLN A 36 -8.53 11.27 -10.96
C GLN A 36 -8.06 11.05 -9.51
N GLU A 37 -7.36 12.03 -8.95
CA GLU A 37 -6.84 11.99 -7.58
C GLU A 37 -6.10 10.70 -7.23
N ARG A 38 -5.19 10.26 -8.10
CA ARG A 38 -4.47 9.00 -7.89
C ARG A 38 -3.37 9.18 -6.85
N TYR A 39 -3.54 8.56 -5.69
CA TYR A 39 -2.51 8.52 -4.65
C TYR A 39 -1.61 7.30 -4.81
N ARG A 40 -0.30 7.53 -4.74
CA ARG A 40 0.71 6.48 -4.57
C ARG A 40 1.15 6.47 -3.12
N LEU A 41 1.14 5.28 -2.53
CA LEU A 41 1.59 5.01 -1.18
C LEU A 41 2.94 4.30 -1.25
N LEU A 42 3.87 4.69 -0.37
CA LEU A 42 5.03 3.87 -0.06
C LEU A 42 4.67 3.02 1.14
N LEU A 43 4.55 1.71 0.95
CA LEU A 43 4.20 0.75 1.98
C LEU A 43 5.45 0.00 2.46
N SER A 44 5.47 -0.38 3.73
CA SER A 44 6.52 -1.21 4.32
C SER A 44 5.95 -2.33 5.16
N ASP A 45 6.55 -3.51 5.05
CA ASP A 45 6.23 -4.72 5.81
C ASP A 45 7.28 -5.02 6.89
N ALA A 46 7.98 -4.00 7.38
CA ALA A 46 9.16 -4.06 8.27
C ALA A 46 10.45 -4.63 7.65
N VAL A 47 10.38 -5.32 6.50
CA VAL A 47 11.56 -5.93 5.85
C VAL A 47 11.89 -5.21 4.56
N SER A 48 10.87 -4.91 3.76
CA SER A 48 10.92 -4.32 2.44
C SER A 48 10.00 -3.11 2.37
N THR A 49 10.20 -2.32 1.32
CA THR A 49 9.31 -1.20 0.98
C THR A 49 8.88 -1.33 -0.47
N GLN A 50 7.60 -1.08 -0.75
CA GLN A 50 7.07 -1.08 -2.11
C GLN A 50 6.10 0.05 -2.36
N HIS A 51 6.07 0.48 -3.62
CA HIS A 51 5.10 1.47 -4.07
C HIS A 51 3.79 0.78 -4.42
N ALA A 52 2.70 1.27 -3.84
CA ALA A 52 1.34 0.83 -4.12
C ALA A 52 0.50 2.00 -4.63
N MET A 53 -0.52 1.71 -5.42
CA MET A 53 -1.52 2.69 -5.85
C MET A 53 -2.78 2.49 -5.01
N LEU A 54 -3.28 3.58 -4.41
CA LEU A 54 -4.55 3.54 -3.72
C LEU A 54 -5.68 3.51 -4.76
N ALA A 55 -6.67 2.64 -4.56
CA ALA A 55 -7.88 2.67 -5.36
C ALA A 55 -8.60 4.01 -5.17
N THR A 56 -9.08 4.62 -6.26
CA THR A 56 -9.71 5.96 -6.23
C THR A 56 -10.94 6.02 -5.31
N GLN A 57 -11.62 4.87 -5.14
CA GLN A 57 -12.74 4.70 -4.21
C GLN A 57 -12.35 4.90 -2.74
N LEU A 58 -11.06 4.83 -2.41
CA LEU A 58 -10.52 4.99 -1.06
C LEU A 58 -9.82 6.34 -0.87
N ASN A 59 -9.85 7.23 -1.87
CA ASN A 59 -9.21 8.55 -1.81
C ASN A 59 -9.68 9.38 -0.61
N ASP A 60 -10.97 9.28 -0.26
CA ASP A 60 -11.54 9.97 0.90
C ASP A 60 -10.86 9.60 2.21
N ARG A 61 -10.28 8.39 2.34
CA ARG A 61 -9.54 7.98 3.55
C ARG A 61 -8.23 8.75 3.71
N VAL A 62 -7.58 9.11 2.61
CA VAL A 62 -6.38 9.96 2.64
C VAL A 62 -6.79 11.41 2.90
N LYS A 63 -7.83 11.89 2.22
CA LYS A 63 -8.33 13.27 2.38
C LYS A 63 -8.85 13.57 3.79
N SER A 64 -9.57 12.63 4.39
CA SER A 64 -10.05 12.73 5.78
C SER A 64 -8.94 12.58 6.82
N GLY A 65 -7.71 12.24 6.41
CA GLY A 65 -6.58 12.03 7.30
C GLY A 65 -6.61 10.70 8.07
N LEU A 66 -7.57 9.82 7.77
CA LEU A 66 -7.65 8.48 8.35
C LEU A 66 -6.44 7.62 7.93
N VAL A 67 -5.99 7.78 6.68
CA VAL A 67 -4.75 7.19 6.16
C VAL A 67 -3.75 8.30 5.89
N LYS A 68 -2.71 8.36 6.72
CA LYS A 68 -1.62 9.34 6.62
C LYS A 68 -0.26 8.68 6.77
N LYS A 69 0.81 9.44 6.50
CA LYS A 69 2.18 9.00 6.77
C LYS A 69 2.33 8.50 8.22
N GLY A 70 2.95 7.33 8.39
CA GLY A 70 3.12 6.62 9.65
C GLY A 70 1.97 5.69 10.04
N SER A 71 0.83 5.73 9.33
CA SER A 71 -0.32 4.88 9.65
C SER A 71 -0.01 3.41 9.37
N VAL A 72 -0.48 2.53 10.24
CA VAL A 72 -0.49 1.09 9.98
C VAL A 72 -1.84 0.72 9.40
N VAL A 73 -1.83 0.06 8.24
CA VAL A 73 -3.01 -0.34 7.50
C VAL A 73 -2.98 -1.85 7.27
N GLN A 74 -4.14 -2.48 7.33
CA GLN A 74 -4.30 -3.87 6.92
C GLN A 74 -4.76 -3.91 5.47
N LEU A 75 -4.03 -4.63 4.63
CA LEU A 75 -4.48 -4.90 3.27
C LEU A 75 -5.56 -5.97 3.32
N ILE A 76 -6.75 -5.67 2.78
CA ILE A 76 -7.89 -6.60 2.74
C ILE A 76 -8.07 -7.10 1.31
N ASP A 77 -8.24 -6.17 0.38
CA ASP A 77 -8.33 -6.44 -1.06
C ASP A 77 -7.24 -5.65 -1.77
N TYR A 78 -6.42 -6.35 -2.53
CA TYR A 78 -5.34 -5.77 -3.30
C TYR A 78 -5.05 -6.62 -4.52
N ILE A 79 -4.57 -5.96 -5.58
CA ILE A 79 -4.20 -6.61 -6.83
C ILE A 79 -2.71 -6.38 -7.05
N CYS A 80 -1.97 -7.47 -7.22
CA CYS A 80 -0.57 -7.40 -7.64
C CYS A 80 -0.51 -7.43 -9.17
N SER A 81 -0.48 -6.25 -9.80
CA SER A 81 -0.18 -6.14 -11.22
C SER A 81 1.33 -6.01 -11.38
N LEU A 82 1.99 -7.08 -11.82
CA LEU A 82 3.35 -6.95 -12.34
C LEU A 82 3.26 -6.02 -13.55
N VAL A 83 3.81 -4.81 -13.44
CA VAL A 83 3.89 -3.88 -14.57
C VAL A 83 4.89 -4.48 -15.56
N GLN A 84 4.42 -5.40 -16.40
CA GLN A 84 5.12 -5.95 -17.55
C GLN A 84 5.24 -4.89 -18.63
N ASN A 85 6.03 -3.84 -18.39
CA ASN A 85 6.67 -3.01 -19.42
C ASN A 85 7.36 -1.81 -18.78
N ARG A 86 8.61 -2.00 -18.35
CA ARG A 86 9.63 -0.98 -18.60
C ARG A 86 10.61 -1.59 -19.58
N LYS A 87 10.31 -1.42 -20.87
CA LYS A 87 11.30 -1.52 -21.93
C LYS A 87 11.94 -0.15 -22.12
#